data_AF-A0A8T6G2M5-F1
#
_entry.id   AF-A0A8T6G2M5-F1
#
_cell.length_a   1.000
_cell.length_b   1.000
_cell.length_c   1.000
_cell.angle_alpha   90.00
_cell.angle_beta   90.00
_cell.angle_gamma   90.00
#
_symmetry.space_group_name_H-M   'P 1'
#
loop_
_entity.id
_entity.type
_entity.pdbx_description
1 polymer ?
#
loop_
_entity_poly.entity_id
_entity_poly.type
_entity_poly.pdbx_seq_one_letter_code
_entity_poly.pdbx_strand_id
1 'polypeptide(L)' 'MLPHVSKFGIYLNPSEHKVVRITSPYWFPEEPDWVYVTGEVNDTLVNIREAIRDRQLAENPDAVTWGRIPLRD' A
#
# COMPACT_ATOMS: atom_id res chain seq x y z
N MET A 1 23.05 -5.40 0.67
CA MET A 1 21.64 -5.17 0.27
C MET A 1 21.37 -3.68 0.41
N LEU A 2 20.81 -3.02 -0.61
CA LEU A 2 20.47 -1.59 -0.50
C LEU A 2 19.42 -1.41 0.61
N PRO A 3 19.61 -0.50 1.58
CA PRO A 3 18.74 -0.39 2.76
C PRO A 3 17.28 -0.03 2.46
N HIS A 4 16.99 0.41 1.23
CA HIS A 4 15.68 0.87 0.77
C HIS A 4 14.76 -0.27 0.28
N VAL A 5 15.28 -1.46 0.02
CA VAL A 5 14.48 -2.61 -0.46
C VAL A 5 13.48 -3.07 0.59
N SER A 6 13.78 -2.85 1.88
CA SER A 6 12.90 -3.21 2.99
C SER A 6 11.57 -2.44 3.02
N LYS A 7 11.43 -1.37 2.22
CA LYS A 7 10.22 -0.56 2.11
C LYS A 7 9.43 -0.83 0.81
N PHE A 8 9.84 -1.83 0.01
CA PHE A 8 9.04 -2.25 -1.13
C PHE A 8 7.87 -3.09 -0.67
N GLY A 9 6.71 -2.85 -1.27
CA GLY A 9 5.47 -3.49 -0.86
C GLY A 9 4.23 -2.73 -1.31
N ILE A 10 3.10 -3.13 -0.74
CA ILE A 10 1.80 -2.50 -0.90
C ILE A 10 1.50 -1.65 0.33
N TYR A 11 1.06 -0.42 0.08
CA TYR A 11 0.65 0.53 1.10
C TYR A 11 -0.80 0.94 0.88
N LEU A 12 -1.54 1.10 1.97
CA LEU A 12 -2.93 1.52 2.02
C LEU A 12 -3.03 2.95 2.54
N ASN A 13 -3.77 3.81 1.84
CA ASN A 13 -4.34 5.01 2.40
C ASN A 13 -5.79 4.69 2.83
N PRO A 14 -6.06 4.57 4.13
CA PRO A 14 -7.39 4.18 4.63
C PRO A 14 -8.43 5.27 4.43
N SER A 15 -8.03 6.55 4.44
CA SER A 15 -8.90 7.70 4.23
C SER A 15 -9.46 7.75 2.80
N GLU A 16 -8.69 7.30 1.81
CA GLU A 16 -9.09 7.29 0.40
C GLU A 16 -9.53 5.92 -0.12
N HIS A 17 -9.40 4.86 0.70
CA HIS A 17 -9.54 3.47 0.26
C HIS A 17 -8.68 3.15 -0.97
N LYS A 18 -7.43 3.62 -0.97
CA LYS A 18 -6.48 3.43 -2.07
C LYS A 18 -5.27 2.62 -1.65
N VAL A 19 -4.84 1.72 -2.51
CA VAL A 19 -3.55 1.03 -2.36
C VAL A 19 -2.60 1.38 -3.49
N VAL A 20 -1.32 1.47 -3.16
CA VAL A 20 -0.23 1.71 -4.12
C VAL A 20 0.84 0.65 -3.99
N ARG A 21 1.48 0.32 -5.10
CA ARG A 21 2.59 -0.61 -5.18
C ARG A 21 3.91 0.16 -5.26
N ILE A 22 4.79 -0.09 -4.30
CA ILE A 22 6.11 0.53 -4.23
C ILE A 22 7.15 -0.49 -4.62
N THR A 23 7.68 -0.35 -5.82
CA THR A 23 8.79 -1.14 -6.37
C THR A 23 10.00 -0.28 -6.75
N SER A 24 9.96 1.01 -6.38
CA SER A 24 10.95 2.00 -6.78
C SER A 24 11.39 2.83 -5.58
N PRO A 25 12.69 3.16 -5.44
CA PRO A 25 13.21 3.87 -4.28
C PRO A 25 13.01 5.40 -4.35
N TYR A 26 12.41 5.93 -5.41
CA TYR A 26 12.29 7.39 -5.63
C TYR A 26 11.16 8.05 -4.84
N TRP A 27 10.18 7.26 -4.39
CA TRP A 27 9.07 7.74 -3.57
C TRP A 27 8.63 6.64 -2.61
N PHE A 28 8.51 7.00 -1.34
CA PHE A 28 7.95 6.13 -0.32
C PHE A 28 6.73 6.83 0.30
N PRO A 29 5.63 6.09 0.52
CA PRO A 29 4.50 6.60 1.26
C PRO A 29 4.90 6.91 2.71
N GLU A 30 4.40 8.02 3.25
CA GLU A 30 4.69 8.46 4.62
C GLU A 30 3.51 8.15 5.56
N GLU A 31 3.83 7.75 6.79
CA GLU A 31 2.86 7.62 7.87
C GLU A 31 2.50 9.01 8.42
N PRO A 32 1.26 9.23 8.93
CA PRO A 32 0.22 8.24 9.19
C PRO A 32 -0.70 7.97 7.99
N ASP A 33 -0.58 8.72 6.90
CA ASP A 33 -1.51 8.68 5.77
C ASP A 33 -1.45 7.34 5.02
N TRP A 34 -0.27 6.73 4.94
CA TRP A 34 -0.06 5.46 4.25
C TRP A 34 0.46 4.39 5.20
N VAL A 35 -0.27 3.28 5.26
CA VAL A 35 0.01 2.14 6.14
C VAL A 35 0.52 0.95 5.33
N TYR A 36 1.62 0.36 5.75
CA TYR A 36 2.18 -0.82 5.10
C TYR A 36 1.28 -2.06 5.26
N VAL A 37 0.89 -2.67 4.14
CA VAL A 37 0.01 -3.85 4.09
C VAL A 37 0.82 -5.14 3.97
N THR A 38 1.66 -5.25 2.93
CA THR A 38 2.42 -6.48 2.62
C THR A 38 3.68 -6.16 1.80
N GLY A 39 4.69 -7.01 1.90
CA GLY A 39 5.91 -6.93 1.09
C GLY A 39 5.79 -7.62 -0.26
N GLU A 40 4.71 -8.38 -0.46
CA GLU A 40 4.42 -9.02 -1.74
C GLU A 40 3.88 -7.98 -2.72
N VAL A 41 4.77 -7.39 -3.51
CA VAL A 41 4.42 -6.34 -4.47
C VAL A 41 3.49 -6.83 -5.56
N ASN A 42 3.48 -8.13 -5.88
CA ASN A 42 2.64 -8.69 -6.94
C ASN A 42 1.31 -9.27 -6.42
N ASP A 43 0.95 -8.97 -5.18
CA ASP A 43 -0.27 -9.51 -4.60
C ASP A 43 -1.53 -9.01 -5.32
N THR A 44 -2.58 -9.83 -5.26
CA THR A 44 -3.86 -9.53 -5.89
C THR A 44 -4.68 -8.59 -5.02
N LEU A 45 -5.57 -7.80 -5.63
CA LEU A 45 -6.44 -6.90 -4.86
C LEU A 45 -7.34 -7.67 -3.88
N VAL A 46 -7.73 -8.91 -4.21
CA VAL A 46 -8.51 -9.76 -3.31
C VAL A 46 -7.72 -10.08 -2.04
N ASN A 47 -6.49 -10.60 -2.18
CA ASN A 47 -5.63 -10.92 -1.04
C ASN A 47 -5.26 -9.67 -0.23
N ILE A 48 -5.02 -8.54 -0.90
CA ILE A 48 -4.74 -7.26 -0.24
C ILE A 48 -5.93 -6.85 0.64
N ARG A 49 -7.16 -7.00 0.16
CA ARG A 49 -8.38 -6.70 0.95
C ARG A 49 -8.55 -7.63 2.14
N GLU A 50 -8.25 -8.92 1.99
CA GLU A 50 -8.22 -9.86 3.11
C GLU A 50 -7.18 -9.44 4.16
N ALA A 51 -5.94 -9.11 3.74
CA ALA A 51 -4.90 -8.65 4.65
C ALA A 51 -5.27 -7.35 5.38
N ILE A 52 -5.95 -6.42 4.71
CA ILE A 52 -6.47 -5.19 5.30
C ILE A 52 -7.56 -5.50 6.33
N ARG A 53 -8.45 -6.46 6.03
CA ARG A 53 -9.53 -6.90 6.93
C ARG A 53 -8.96 -7.57 8.18
N ASP A 54 -8.05 -8.52 8.02
CA ASP A 54 -7.42 -9.28 9.10
C ASP A 54 -6.66 -8.37 10.07
N ARG A 55 -6.03 -7.32 9.54
CA ARG A 55 -5.26 -6.34 10.32
C ARG A 55 -6.08 -5.11 10.73
N GLN A 56 -7.37 -5.07 10.39
CA GLN A 56 -8.28 -3.95 10.68
C GLN A 56 -7.74 -2.57 10.25
N LEU A 57 -7.11 -2.51 9.07
CA LEU A 57 -6.43 -1.29 8.59
C LEU A 57 -7.39 -0.29 7.92
N ALA A 58 -8.61 -0.69 7.56
CA ALA A 58 -9.65 0.19 7.04
C ALA A 58 -11.04 -0.29 7.45
N GLU A 59 -11.98 0.64 7.62
CA GLU A 59 -13.38 0.35 7.97
C GLU A 59 -14.14 -0.41 6.87
N ASN A 60 -13.81 -0.14 5.60
CA ASN A 60 -14.39 -0.81 4.45
C ASN A 60 -13.29 -1.35 3.51
N PRO A 61 -12.77 -2.56 3.77
CA PRO A 61 -11.75 -3.18 2.91
C PRO A 61 -12.25 -3.42 1.48
N ASP A 62 -13.53 -3.71 1.27
CA ASP A 62 -14.08 -4.03 -0.05
C ASP A 62 -14.13 -2.82 -0.99
N ALA A 63 -14.16 -1.60 -0.45
CA ALA A 63 -14.04 -0.36 -1.20
C ALA A 63 -12.61 -0.08 -1.70
N VAL A 64 -11.60 -0.81 -1.22
CA VAL A 64 -10.19 -0.56 -1.54
C VAL A 64 -9.91 -0.82 -3.02
N THR A 65 -9.29 0.14 -3.69
CA THR A 65 -8.92 0.06 -5.11
C THR A 65 -7.50 0.53 -5.35
N TRP A 66 -6.93 0.23 -6.52
CA TRP A 66 -5.62 0.73 -6.89
C TRP A 66 -5.64 2.26 -7.05
N GLY A 67 -4.70 2.92 -6.38
CA GLY A 67 -4.40 4.34 -6.53
C GLY A 67 -3.30 4.58 -7.57
N ARG A 68 -2.93 5.85 -7.72
CA ARG A 68 -1.79 6.28 -8.53
C ARG A 68 -0.77 6.93 -7.61
N ILE A 69 0.51 6.66 -7.87
CA ILE A 69 1.59 7.39 -7.21
C ILE A 69 1.61 8.80 -7.81
N PRO A 70 1.65 9.86 -6.99
CA PRO A 70 1.76 11.23 -7.50
C PRO A 70 3.02 11.35 -8.36
N LEU A 71 2.84 11.80 -9.61
CA LEU A 71 3.96 12.19 -10.45
C LEU A 71 4.50 13.50 -9.89
N ARG A 72 5.79 13.52 -9.53
CA ARG A 72 6.49 14.75 -9.20
C ARG A 72 6.76 15.45 -10.54
N ASP A 73 6.12 16.59 -10.77
CA ASP A 73 6.44 17.51 -11.87
C ASP A 73 7.86 18.11 -11.64
#